data_AF-A0A4Q3RTX4-F1
#
_entry.id   AF-A0A4Q3RTX4-F1
#
_cell.length_a   1.000
_cell.length_b   1.000
_cell.length_c   1.000
_cell.angle_alpha   90.00
_cell.angle_beta   90.00
_cell.angle_gamma   90.00
#
_symmetry.space_group_name_H-M   'P 1'
#
loop_
_entity.id
_entity.type
_entity.pdbx_description
1 polymer ?
#
loop_
_entity_poly.entity_id
_entity_poly.type
_entity_poly.pdbx_seq_one_letter_code
_entity_poly.pdbx_strand_id
1 'polypeptide(L)'
;DKIKIPELKKVLQGIADHYKESTESPAAVKKYLDELEQSLTRTLVHLDIDPENEADWWIQKIFAHIKNIKNDLSVFIPWLVYTDAPDKFKELIPVLPGIPTFKQMARIEQSLLHKINELYSPDNTEEENDWLTNYRSGITEAGRRAKAIVLTIEQLVIRCAQLSNMDFEFLYDRSQHLLTIGYNAEEHRRDNSFYDLLASEARLTTFVAVAQGKLPQQSWFALGRQLTNIGTTPILLSWSGSMFEYLMPVLVMPTYRNTLLEQTSKAVIQKQIEYGRKRGIPWGISESGYNMVDAALNYQYHPFGVPGLGFKRGLGEDLVVSPYSTIMALMVAPKDAYDNLQVLKGEGFEGRYGFYEAIDYTPARLSRKQTYVVVKSFMAHHQGMSFLAISHLVNSQPMQQRFESDIEVKSALLLLQERIPRVTTFYSPSVHEADTSITPGANGFMRVMNTPFTVIPEVQLLSNGRYHV
;
A
#
# COMPACT_ATOMS: atom_id res chain seq x y z
N ASP A 1 9.19 16.76 -20.94
CA ASP A 1 9.04 17.79 -22.00
C ASP A 1 7.68 18.52 -22.07
N LYS A 2 6.52 17.89 -21.80
CA LYS A 2 5.21 18.59 -21.78
C LYS A 2 4.95 19.56 -20.60
N ILE A 3 5.87 19.65 -19.63
CA ILE A 3 5.79 20.58 -18.46
C ILE A 3 6.11 22.04 -18.85
N LYS A 4 6.58 22.30 -20.08
CA LYS A 4 6.90 23.66 -20.55
C LYS A 4 5.70 24.44 -21.12
N ILE A 5 4.47 23.96 -20.94
CA ILE A 5 3.26 24.70 -21.31
C ILE A 5 2.95 25.69 -20.17
N PRO A 6 3.15 27.01 -20.36
CA PRO A 6 2.94 28.00 -19.30
C PRO A 6 1.51 27.99 -18.75
N GLU A 7 0.53 27.70 -19.60
CA GLU A 7 -0.88 27.60 -19.25
C GLU A 7 -1.11 26.43 -18.28
N LEU A 8 -0.56 25.25 -18.57
CA LEU A 8 -0.66 24.09 -17.69
C LEU A 8 -0.03 24.37 -16.32
N LYS A 9 1.09 25.10 -16.26
CA LYS A 9 1.68 25.53 -14.98
C LYS A 9 0.76 26.45 -14.20
N LYS A 10 0.08 27.39 -14.87
CA LYS A 10 -0.92 28.25 -14.23
C LYS A 10 -2.10 27.44 -13.69
N VAL A 11 -2.58 26.44 -14.44
CA VAL A 11 -3.64 25.52 -13.96
C VAL A 11 -3.16 24.78 -12.70
N LEU A 12 -1.97 24.20 -12.73
CA LEU A 12 -1.40 23.46 -11.59
C LEU A 12 -1.22 24.34 -10.35
N GLN A 13 -0.74 25.57 -10.53
CA GLN A 13 -0.60 26.54 -9.44
C GLN A 13 -1.97 26.93 -8.88
N GLY A 14 -2.95 27.20 -9.75
CA GLY A 14 -4.33 27.49 -9.34
C GLY A 14 -4.96 26.38 -8.52
N ILE A 15 -4.77 25.11 -8.94
CA ILE A 15 -5.18 23.93 -8.17
C ILE A 15 -4.51 23.95 -6.79
N ALA A 16 -3.18 24.11 -6.73
CA ALA A 16 -2.44 24.06 -5.47
C ALA A 16 -2.90 25.13 -4.47
N ASP A 17 -3.16 26.35 -4.96
CA ASP A 17 -3.50 27.50 -4.14
C ASP A 17 -4.97 27.46 -3.65
N HIS A 18 -5.90 26.97 -4.47
CA HIS A 18 -7.34 27.12 -4.22
C HIS A 18 -8.06 25.82 -3.86
N TYR A 19 -7.38 24.67 -3.88
CA TYR A 19 -8.02 23.36 -3.67
C TYR A 19 -8.78 23.26 -2.34
N LYS A 20 -8.20 23.76 -1.24
CA LYS A 20 -8.86 23.69 0.08
C LYS A 20 -10.11 24.55 0.14
N GLU A 21 -10.03 25.82 -0.28
CA GLU A 21 -11.14 26.77 -0.29
C GLU A 21 -12.28 26.32 -1.23
N SER A 22 -11.93 25.59 -2.28
CA SER A 22 -12.87 25.12 -3.30
C SER A 22 -13.66 23.86 -2.91
N THR A 23 -13.45 23.31 -1.72
CA THR A 23 -14.09 22.05 -1.26
C THR A 23 -15.01 22.20 -0.04
N GLU A 24 -15.30 23.44 0.36
CA GLU A 24 -16.09 23.73 1.58
C GLU A 24 -17.59 23.48 1.42
N SER A 25 -18.14 23.61 0.21
CA SER A 25 -19.57 23.40 -0.04
C SER A 25 -19.81 22.78 -1.43
N PRO A 26 -20.96 22.11 -1.63
CA PRO A 26 -21.32 21.57 -2.94
C PRO A 26 -21.29 22.60 -4.08
N ALA A 27 -21.71 23.84 -3.82
CA ALA A 27 -21.70 24.91 -4.81
C ALA A 27 -20.27 25.34 -5.17
N ALA A 28 -19.40 25.46 -4.16
CA ALA A 28 -17.98 25.74 -4.37
C ALA A 28 -17.31 24.63 -5.18
N VAL A 29 -17.58 23.37 -4.87
CA VAL A 29 -17.05 22.21 -5.61
C VAL A 29 -17.52 22.24 -7.07
N LYS A 30 -18.82 22.46 -7.32
CA LYS A 30 -19.34 22.56 -8.69
C LYS A 30 -18.65 23.67 -9.46
N LYS A 31 -18.57 24.87 -8.89
CA LYS A 31 -17.91 26.03 -9.51
C LYS A 31 -16.45 25.71 -9.85
N TYR A 32 -15.72 25.12 -8.91
CA TYR A 32 -14.34 24.73 -9.09
C TYR A 32 -14.17 23.69 -10.21
N LEU A 33 -15.05 22.68 -10.28
CA LEU A 33 -15.02 21.68 -11.35
C LEU A 33 -15.30 22.31 -12.72
N ASP A 34 -16.25 23.25 -12.81
CA ASP A 34 -16.57 23.96 -14.05
C ASP A 34 -15.39 24.83 -14.52
N GLU A 35 -14.74 25.56 -13.60
CA GLU A 35 -13.53 26.35 -13.88
C GLU A 35 -12.35 25.47 -14.29
N LEU A 36 -12.16 24.34 -13.60
CA LEU A 36 -11.11 23.37 -13.91
C LEU A 36 -11.32 22.75 -15.30
N GLU A 37 -12.55 22.30 -15.61
CA GLU A 37 -12.90 21.74 -16.91
C GLU A 37 -12.69 22.73 -18.04
N GLN A 38 -13.12 23.99 -17.87
CA GLN A 38 -12.90 25.05 -18.86
C GLN A 38 -11.41 25.35 -19.06
N SER A 39 -10.65 25.44 -17.96
CA SER A 39 -9.22 25.74 -17.99
C SER A 39 -8.43 24.62 -18.69
N LEU A 40 -8.73 23.36 -18.37
CA LEU A 40 -8.16 22.20 -19.03
C LEU A 40 -8.53 22.16 -20.51
N THR A 41 -9.81 22.35 -20.85
CA THR A 41 -10.27 22.37 -22.25
C THR A 41 -9.52 23.41 -23.07
N ARG A 42 -9.41 24.65 -22.58
CA ARG A 42 -8.65 25.73 -23.26
C ARG A 42 -7.18 25.36 -23.45
N THR A 43 -6.56 24.76 -22.43
CA THR A 43 -5.15 24.35 -22.49
C THR A 43 -4.91 23.22 -23.49
N LEU A 44 -5.88 22.31 -23.63
CA LEU A 44 -5.77 21.09 -24.41
C LEU A 44 -6.13 21.26 -25.89
N VAL A 45 -6.94 22.26 -26.25
CA VAL A 45 -7.22 22.62 -27.66
C VAL A 45 -5.94 22.94 -28.45
N HIS A 46 -4.86 23.31 -27.75
CA HIS A 46 -3.57 23.63 -28.35
C HIS A 46 -2.60 22.43 -28.43
N LEU A 47 -3.02 21.24 -27.98
CA LEU A 47 -2.21 20.04 -28.00
C LEU A 47 -2.68 19.10 -29.10
N ASP A 48 -1.73 18.59 -29.90
CA ASP A 48 -1.99 17.54 -30.87
C ASP A 48 -2.28 16.24 -30.10
N ILE A 49 -3.51 15.73 -30.20
CA ILE A 49 -3.99 14.61 -29.39
C ILE A 49 -3.82 13.32 -30.19
N ASP A 50 -2.89 12.48 -29.76
CA ASP A 50 -2.70 11.12 -30.26
C ASP A 50 -3.15 10.12 -29.17
N PRO A 51 -4.25 9.37 -29.38
CA PRO A 51 -4.78 8.45 -28.38
C PRO A 51 -3.80 7.33 -27.97
N GLU A 52 -2.70 7.09 -28.70
CA GLU A 52 -1.66 6.14 -28.29
C GLU A 52 -0.63 6.73 -27.29
N ASN A 53 -0.64 8.04 -27.07
CA ASN A 53 0.27 8.72 -26.15
C ASN A 53 -0.21 8.63 -24.69
N GLU A 54 0.70 8.28 -23.78
CA GLU A 54 0.43 8.18 -22.34
C GLU A 54 -0.13 9.47 -21.73
N ALA A 55 0.34 10.64 -22.21
CA ALA A 55 -0.17 11.92 -21.75
C ALA A 55 -1.67 12.09 -22.06
N ASP A 56 -2.10 11.61 -23.22
CA ASP A 56 -3.47 11.80 -23.71
C ASP A 56 -4.41 10.83 -23.00
N TRP A 57 -3.93 9.65 -22.66
CA TRP A 57 -4.62 8.74 -21.75
C TRP A 57 -4.89 9.39 -20.38
N TRP A 58 -3.89 10.04 -19.78
CA TRP A 58 -4.07 10.73 -18.49
C TRP A 58 -5.05 11.91 -18.59
N ILE A 59 -5.01 12.67 -19.69
CA ILE A 59 -5.97 13.74 -19.97
C ILE A 59 -7.41 13.20 -20.00
N GLN A 60 -7.64 12.11 -20.73
CA GLN A 60 -8.96 11.47 -20.78
C GLN A 60 -9.44 11.01 -19.41
N LYS A 61 -8.53 10.48 -18.57
CA LYS A 61 -8.84 10.08 -17.19
C LYS A 61 -9.28 11.27 -16.33
N ILE A 62 -8.64 12.43 -16.47
CA ILE A 62 -9.02 13.65 -15.73
C ILE A 62 -10.44 14.08 -16.12
N PHE A 63 -10.76 14.18 -17.40
CA PHE A 63 -12.12 14.55 -17.83
C PHE A 63 -13.18 13.54 -17.40
N ALA A 64 -12.88 12.24 -17.51
CA ALA A 64 -13.78 11.20 -17.02
C ALA A 64 -14.04 11.37 -15.51
N HIS A 65 -13.01 11.72 -14.73
CA HIS A 65 -13.15 11.95 -13.30
C HIS A 65 -13.99 13.20 -13.00
N ILE A 66 -13.72 14.33 -13.66
CA ILE A 66 -14.52 15.57 -13.52
C ILE A 66 -15.99 15.29 -13.86
N LYS A 67 -16.26 14.62 -14.98
CA LYS A 67 -17.61 14.26 -15.41
C LYS A 67 -18.31 13.37 -14.38
N ASN A 68 -17.63 12.38 -13.83
CA ASN A 68 -18.21 11.49 -12.81
C ASN A 68 -18.58 12.28 -11.54
N ILE A 69 -17.70 13.16 -11.06
CA ILE A 69 -18.01 13.97 -9.87
C ILE A 69 -19.18 14.92 -10.14
N LYS A 70 -19.22 15.58 -11.32
CA LYS A 70 -20.35 16.45 -11.69
C LYS A 70 -21.66 15.68 -11.79
N ASN A 71 -21.63 14.46 -12.30
CA ASN A 71 -22.79 13.57 -12.32
C ASN A 71 -23.24 13.24 -10.89
N ASP A 72 -22.32 12.88 -10.00
CA ASP A 72 -22.66 12.59 -8.59
C ASP A 72 -23.27 13.81 -7.89
N LEU A 73 -22.69 15.01 -8.07
CA LEU A 73 -23.26 16.25 -7.56
C LEU A 73 -24.68 16.48 -8.08
N SER A 74 -24.91 16.28 -9.38
CA SER A 74 -26.23 16.49 -9.99
C SER A 74 -27.27 15.48 -9.50
N VAL A 75 -26.84 14.24 -9.26
CA VAL A 75 -27.69 13.13 -8.80
C VAL A 75 -28.08 13.29 -7.33
N PHE A 76 -27.14 13.70 -6.47
CA PHE A 76 -27.37 13.77 -5.03
C PHE A 76 -27.73 15.18 -4.54
N ILE A 77 -27.46 16.22 -5.31
CA ILE A 77 -27.58 17.61 -4.86
C ILE A 77 -28.41 18.40 -5.88
N PRO A 78 -29.73 18.13 -5.95
CA PRO A 78 -30.58 18.62 -7.05
C PRO A 78 -30.67 20.15 -7.12
N TRP A 79 -30.53 20.88 -6.01
CA TRP A 79 -30.52 22.36 -6.04
C TRP A 79 -29.31 22.96 -6.75
N LEU A 80 -28.28 22.17 -7.06
CA LEU A 80 -27.20 22.60 -7.95
C LEU A 80 -27.58 22.54 -9.43
N VAL A 81 -28.63 21.81 -9.77
CA VAL A 81 -29.18 21.71 -11.14
C VAL A 81 -30.31 22.73 -11.32
N TYR A 82 -31.18 22.88 -10.32
CA TYR A 82 -32.32 23.80 -10.33
C TYR A 82 -31.95 25.16 -9.73
N THR A 83 -30.93 25.84 -10.27
CA THR A 83 -30.38 27.09 -9.72
C THR A 83 -31.27 28.31 -9.94
N ASP A 84 -32.11 28.30 -10.99
CA ASP A 84 -32.99 29.41 -11.34
C ASP A 84 -34.32 29.31 -10.57
N ALA A 85 -34.22 29.26 -9.25
CA ALA A 85 -35.40 29.27 -8.38
C ALA A 85 -36.11 30.63 -8.51
N PRO A 86 -37.44 30.65 -8.77
CA PRO A 86 -38.25 31.85 -8.62
C PRO A 86 -38.00 32.50 -7.26
N ASP A 87 -38.04 33.84 -7.18
CA ASP A 87 -37.72 34.58 -5.94
C ASP A 87 -38.55 34.08 -4.73
N LYS A 88 -39.80 33.69 -4.99
CA LYS A 88 -40.74 33.11 -4.02
C LYS A 88 -40.26 31.79 -3.40
N PHE A 89 -39.38 31.06 -4.07
CA PHE A 89 -38.95 29.70 -3.70
C PHE A 89 -37.48 29.60 -3.30
N LYS A 90 -36.73 30.71 -3.27
CA LYS A 90 -35.30 30.72 -2.91
C LYS A 90 -35.01 30.09 -1.54
N GLU A 91 -35.94 30.20 -0.59
CA GLU A 91 -35.81 29.59 0.75
C GLU A 91 -35.88 28.05 0.76
N LEU A 92 -36.32 27.42 -0.34
CA LEU A 92 -36.29 25.96 -0.47
C LEU A 92 -34.88 25.41 -0.70
N ILE A 93 -33.95 26.23 -1.21
CA ILE A 93 -32.58 25.80 -1.48
C ILE A 93 -31.84 25.66 -0.14
N PRO A 94 -31.37 24.45 0.22
CA PRO A 94 -30.67 24.24 1.48
C PRO A 94 -29.34 24.98 1.50
N VAL A 95 -29.14 25.81 2.53
CA VAL A 95 -27.81 26.32 2.87
C VAL A 95 -27.11 25.27 3.71
N LEU A 96 -26.19 24.53 3.10
CA LEU A 96 -25.40 23.52 3.80
C LEU A 96 -24.05 24.10 4.25
N PRO A 97 -23.67 23.96 5.52
CA PRO A 97 -22.37 24.39 6.01
C PRO A 97 -21.21 23.47 5.57
N GLY A 98 -21.48 22.47 4.73
CA GLY A 98 -20.51 21.46 4.30
C GLY A 98 -21.10 20.47 3.29
N ILE A 99 -20.26 19.58 2.76
CA ILE A 99 -20.70 18.49 1.88
C ILE A 99 -21.60 17.52 2.68
N PRO A 100 -22.85 17.26 2.24
CA PRO A 100 -23.76 16.39 2.98
C PRO A 100 -23.33 14.93 2.87
N THR A 101 -23.50 14.19 3.97
CA THR A 101 -23.34 12.73 3.97
C THR A 101 -24.53 12.04 3.30
N PHE A 102 -24.34 10.81 2.81
CA PHE A 102 -25.45 10.01 2.30
C PHE A 102 -26.56 9.77 3.34
N LYS A 103 -26.24 9.72 4.65
CA LYS A 103 -27.26 9.61 5.71
C LYS A 103 -28.12 10.87 5.83
N GLN A 104 -27.53 12.06 5.67
CA GLN A 104 -28.28 13.31 5.62
C GLN A 104 -29.14 13.36 4.35
N MET A 105 -28.55 13.04 3.20
CA MET A 105 -29.29 12.99 1.94
C MET A 105 -30.43 11.98 1.96
N ALA A 106 -30.27 10.82 2.60
CA ALA A 106 -31.33 9.83 2.75
C ALA A 106 -32.55 10.35 3.53
N ARG A 107 -32.41 11.44 4.30
CA ARG A 107 -33.49 12.08 5.08
C ARG A 107 -33.97 13.39 4.47
N ILE A 108 -33.43 13.80 3.32
CA ILE A 108 -33.72 15.11 2.75
C ILE A 108 -35.21 15.35 2.49
N GLU A 109 -35.91 14.30 2.08
CA GLU A 109 -37.36 14.33 1.86
C GLU A 109 -38.12 14.80 3.12
N GLN A 110 -37.71 14.35 4.30
CA GLN A 110 -38.34 14.70 5.57
C GLN A 110 -38.19 16.19 5.88
N SER A 111 -37.11 16.81 5.40
CA SER A 111 -36.84 18.23 5.64
C SER A 111 -37.51 19.17 4.63
N LEU A 112 -37.75 18.73 3.40
CA LEU A 112 -38.13 19.62 2.31
C LEU A 112 -39.48 19.31 1.66
N LEU A 113 -39.95 18.05 1.63
CA LEU A 113 -41.18 17.74 0.88
C LEU A 113 -42.41 18.45 1.43
N HIS A 114 -42.52 18.59 2.76
CA HIS A 114 -43.64 19.32 3.36
C HIS A 114 -43.65 20.79 2.92
N LYS A 115 -42.50 21.47 3.01
CA LYS A 115 -42.32 22.87 2.60
C LYS A 115 -42.62 23.06 1.11
N ILE A 116 -42.16 22.14 0.27
CA ILE A 116 -42.42 22.19 -1.18
C ILE A 116 -43.92 22.04 -1.46
N ASN A 117 -44.59 21.11 -0.79
CA ASN A 117 -46.02 20.88 -1.00
C ASN A 117 -46.89 22.07 -0.57
N GLU A 118 -46.50 22.83 0.45
CA GLU A 118 -47.21 24.03 0.91
C GLU A 118 -47.12 25.21 -0.08
N LEU A 119 -46.13 25.20 -0.97
CA LEU A 119 -45.89 26.29 -1.91
C LEU A 119 -46.67 26.16 -3.23
N TYR A 120 -47.37 25.05 -3.46
CA TYR A 120 -48.32 24.93 -4.56
C TYR A 120 -49.56 25.79 -4.26
N SER A 121 -49.78 26.82 -5.09
CA SER A 121 -50.92 27.74 -4.97
C SER A 121 -51.56 28.01 -6.33
N PRO A 122 -52.89 28.26 -6.40
CA PRO A 122 -53.54 28.77 -7.61
C PRO A 122 -52.95 30.09 -8.14
N ASP A 123 -52.27 30.86 -7.27
CA ASP A 123 -51.62 32.13 -7.63
C ASP A 123 -50.25 31.94 -8.31
N ASN A 124 -49.73 30.71 -8.36
CA ASN A 124 -48.46 30.42 -9.02
C ASN A 124 -48.64 30.38 -10.55
N THR A 125 -47.61 30.82 -11.27
CA THR A 125 -47.54 30.62 -12.72
C THR A 125 -47.34 29.14 -13.08
N GLU A 126 -47.56 28.78 -14.34
CA GLU A 126 -47.27 27.44 -14.85
C GLU A 126 -45.78 27.10 -14.67
N GLU A 127 -44.88 28.03 -15.02
CA GLU A 127 -43.43 27.88 -14.85
C GLU A 127 -43.01 27.67 -13.39
N GLU A 128 -43.66 28.36 -12.45
CA GLU A 128 -43.41 28.20 -11.01
C GLU A 128 -43.83 26.80 -10.51
N ASN A 129 -44.99 26.32 -10.94
CA ASN A 129 -45.47 24.98 -10.59
C ASN A 129 -44.65 23.87 -11.25
N ASP A 130 -44.17 24.09 -12.48
CA ASP A 130 -43.23 23.20 -13.17
C ASP A 130 -41.89 23.13 -12.44
N TRP A 131 -41.36 24.27 -12.01
CA TRP A 131 -40.14 24.33 -11.20
C TRP A 131 -40.31 23.55 -9.89
N LEU A 132 -41.41 23.78 -9.14
CA LEU A 132 -41.69 23.04 -7.90
C LEU A 132 -41.79 21.53 -8.15
N THR A 133 -42.44 21.12 -9.24
CA THR A 133 -42.63 19.71 -9.60
C THR A 133 -41.29 19.04 -9.93
N ASN A 134 -40.46 19.70 -10.73
CA ASN A 134 -39.12 19.21 -11.07
C ASN A 134 -38.21 19.16 -9.84
N TYR A 135 -38.23 20.19 -9.00
CA TYR A 135 -37.45 20.25 -7.77
C TYR A 135 -37.87 19.15 -6.78
N ARG A 136 -39.17 18.97 -6.55
CA ARG A 136 -39.74 17.89 -5.73
C ARG A 136 -39.30 16.51 -6.21
N SER A 137 -39.33 16.29 -7.53
CA SER A 137 -38.89 15.05 -8.16
C SER A 137 -37.40 14.81 -7.91
N GLY A 138 -36.55 15.82 -8.14
CA GLY A 138 -35.11 15.76 -7.87
C GLY A 138 -34.77 15.45 -6.41
N ILE A 139 -35.47 16.09 -5.47
CA ILE A 139 -35.30 15.82 -4.03
C ILE A 139 -35.68 14.38 -3.66
N THR A 140 -36.79 13.89 -4.20
CA THR A 140 -37.25 12.52 -3.97
C THR A 140 -36.27 11.50 -4.54
N GLU A 141 -35.76 11.72 -5.75
CA GLU A 141 -34.82 10.81 -6.39
C GLU A 141 -33.46 10.80 -5.69
N ALA A 142 -32.95 11.98 -5.29
CA ALA A 142 -31.71 12.10 -4.51
C ALA A 142 -31.84 11.37 -3.16
N GLY A 143 -32.97 11.56 -2.45
CA GLY A 143 -33.27 10.87 -1.20
C GLY A 143 -33.34 9.36 -1.37
N ARG A 144 -34.06 8.87 -2.39
CA ARG A 144 -34.17 7.45 -2.72
C ARG A 144 -32.81 6.81 -3.01
N ARG A 145 -31.97 7.45 -3.83
CA ARG A 145 -30.62 6.93 -4.16
C ARG A 145 -29.71 6.91 -2.94
N ALA A 146 -29.74 7.96 -2.14
CA ALA A 146 -28.96 8.03 -0.91
C ALA A 146 -29.37 6.93 0.08
N LYS A 147 -30.68 6.66 0.25
CA LYS A 147 -31.19 5.53 1.03
C LYS A 147 -30.66 4.19 0.51
N ALA A 148 -30.66 3.98 -0.81
CA ALA A 148 -30.15 2.75 -1.43
C ALA A 148 -28.64 2.55 -1.18
N ILE A 149 -27.85 3.61 -1.24
CA ILE A 149 -26.42 3.57 -0.89
C ILE A 149 -26.23 3.23 0.58
N VAL A 150 -26.95 3.88 1.49
CA VAL A 150 -26.86 3.60 2.93
C VAL A 150 -27.19 2.15 3.23
N LEU A 151 -28.28 1.61 2.65
CA LEU A 151 -28.65 0.21 2.79
C LEU A 151 -27.58 -0.74 2.24
N THR A 152 -27.00 -0.42 1.08
CA THR A 152 -25.88 -1.22 0.52
C THR A 152 -24.69 -1.23 1.46
N ILE A 153 -24.31 -0.07 2.04
CA ILE A 153 -23.21 0.02 3.00
C ILE A 153 -23.51 -0.82 4.24
N GLU A 154 -24.72 -0.74 4.80
CA GLU A 154 -25.12 -1.54 5.97
C GLU A 154 -25.05 -3.05 5.69
N GLN A 155 -25.51 -3.49 4.50
CA GLN A 155 -25.39 -4.88 4.08
C GLN A 155 -23.93 -5.32 3.92
N LEU A 156 -23.09 -4.46 3.34
CA LEU A 156 -21.66 -4.73 3.20
C LEU A 156 -20.97 -4.83 4.55
N VAL A 157 -21.31 -3.98 5.53
CA VAL A 157 -20.79 -4.06 6.89
C VAL A 157 -21.12 -5.42 7.52
N ILE A 158 -22.37 -5.88 7.43
CA ILE A 158 -22.79 -7.20 7.94
C ILE A 158 -22.00 -8.31 7.25
N ARG A 159 -21.87 -8.26 5.93
CA ARG A 159 -21.14 -9.28 5.16
C ARG A 159 -19.65 -9.29 5.51
N CYS A 160 -19.02 -8.13 5.66
CA CYS A 160 -17.63 -8.04 6.09
C CYS A 160 -17.43 -8.63 7.49
N ALA A 161 -18.33 -8.36 8.44
CA ALA A 161 -18.28 -8.93 9.79
C ALA A 161 -18.46 -10.46 9.79
N GLN A 162 -19.29 -11.00 8.90
CA GLN A 162 -19.43 -12.45 8.72
C GLN A 162 -18.17 -13.08 8.13
N LEU A 163 -17.57 -12.43 7.12
CA LEU A 163 -16.35 -12.91 6.47
C LEU A 163 -15.12 -12.80 7.38
N SER A 164 -15.08 -11.84 8.30
CA SER A 164 -13.98 -11.69 9.27
C SER A 164 -14.00 -12.71 10.39
N ASN A 165 -15.12 -13.43 10.59
CA ASN A 165 -15.26 -14.48 11.59
C ASN A 165 -14.77 -15.82 11.02
N MET A 166 -13.45 -15.96 10.87
CA MET A 166 -12.83 -17.17 10.34
C MET A 166 -12.68 -18.27 11.39
N ASP A 167 -12.75 -19.53 10.96
CA ASP A 167 -12.35 -20.67 11.79
C ASP A 167 -10.84 -20.88 11.67
N PHE A 168 -10.11 -20.77 12.78
CA PHE A 168 -8.66 -20.96 12.83
C PHE A 168 -8.25 -22.37 13.26
N GLU A 169 -9.19 -23.19 13.76
CA GLU A 169 -8.88 -24.48 14.40
C GLU A 169 -8.14 -25.43 13.46
N PHE A 170 -8.50 -25.44 12.17
CA PHE A 170 -7.89 -26.33 11.18
C PHE A 170 -6.44 -25.99 10.84
N LEU A 171 -5.97 -24.78 11.17
CA LEU A 171 -4.56 -24.37 11.06
C LEU A 171 -3.84 -24.35 12.41
N TYR A 172 -4.58 -24.43 13.51
CA TYR A 172 -4.02 -24.23 14.84
C TYR A 172 -3.38 -25.50 15.39
N ASP A 173 -2.12 -25.40 15.80
CA ASP A 173 -1.44 -26.43 16.56
C ASP A 173 -1.48 -26.12 18.06
N ARG A 174 -2.23 -26.93 18.80
CA ARG A 174 -2.45 -26.75 20.24
C ARG A 174 -1.19 -27.00 21.09
N SER A 175 -0.22 -27.75 20.57
CA SER A 175 1.00 -28.09 21.31
C SER A 175 2.03 -26.96 21.26
N GLN A 176 2.14 -26.32 20.09
CA GLN A 176 3.07 -25.21 19.87
C GLN A 176 2.42 -23.84 20.10
N HIS A 177 1.09 -23.79 20.15
CA HIS A 177 0.29 -22.56 20.12
C HIS A 177 0.52 -21.71 18.87
N LEU A 178 0.91 -22.33 17.75
CA LEU A 178 1.20 -21.65 16.48
C LEU A 178 0.18 -22.03 15.40
N LEU A 179 0.13 -21.22 14.34
CA LEU A 179 -0.59 -21.54 13.11
C LEU A 179 0.34 -22.21 12.11
N THR A 180 -0.15 -23.23 11.42
CA THR A 180 0.54 -23.83 10.27
C THR A 180 0.49 -22.88 9.06
N ILE A 181 1.47 -22.98 8.18
CA ILE A 181 1.56 -22.11 6.99
C ILE A 181 0.45 -22.42 5.97
N GLY A 182 0.01 -23.69 5.92
CA GLY A 182 -1.03 -24.11 4.99
C GLY A 182 -1.78 -25.35 5.45
N TYR A 183 -2.85 -25.63 4.71
CA TYR A 183 -3.68 -26.81 4.83
C TYR A 183 -4.04 -27.30 3.42
N ASN A 184 -3.71 -28.55 3.12
CA ASN A 184 -4.13 -29.21 1.90
C ASN A 184 -5.54 -29.78 2.09
N ALA A 185 -6.50 -29.21 1.36
CA ALA A 185 -7.91 -29.61 1.45
C ALA A 185 -8.20 -30.99 0.85
N GLU A 186 -7.44 -31.42 -0.16
CA GLU A 186 -7.61 -32.72 -0.81
C GLU A 186 -7.03 -33.85 0.06
N GLU A 187 -5.87 -33.61 0.67
CA GLU A 187 -5.22 -34.57 1.56
C GLU A 187 -5.73 -34.50 3.02
N HIS A 188 -6.61 -33.54 3.33
CA HIS A 188 -7.05 -33.21 4.69
C HIS A 188 -5.88 -33.10 5.68
N ARG A 189 -4.81 -32.42 5.27
CA ARG A 189 -3.52 -32.43 5.96
C ARG A 189 -2.99 -31.03 6.15
N ARG A 190 -2.56 -30.73 7.37
CA ARG A 190 -1.79 -29.52 7.70
C ARG A 190 -0.35 -29.63 7.21
N ASP A 191 0.23 -28.50 6.85
CA ASP A 191 1.67 -28.41 6.66
C ASP A 191 2.41 -28.63 7.97
N ASN A 192 3.65 -29.11 7.87
CA ASN A 192 4.54 -29.31 9.02
C ASN A 192 5.34 -28.04 9.39
N SER A 193 5.11 -26.95 8.67
CA SER A 193 5.77 -25.65 8.87
C SER A 193 4.81 -24.67 9.55
N PHE A 194 5.35 -23.83 10.41
CA PHE A 194 4.59 -22.93 11.27
C PHE A 194 5.03 -21.48 11.10
N TYR A 195 4.11 -20.55 11.34
CA TYR A 195 4.45 -19.14 11.54
C TYR A 195 4.91 -18.92 12.97
N ASP A 196 6.24 -18.95 13.19
CA ASP A 196 6.85 -19.04 14.50
C ASP A 196 7.71 -17.82 14.86
N LEU A 197 7.65 -16.71 14.11
CA LEU A 197 8.45 -15.50 14.35
C LEU A 197 7.58 -14.26 14.59
N LEU A 198 7.99 -13.42 15.54
CA LEU A 198 7.33 -12.12 15.77
C LEU A 198 7.65 -11.11 14.65
N ALA A 199 8.84 -11.23 14.05
CA ALA A 199 9.21 -10.50 12.84
C ALA A 199 8.68 -11.25 11.59
N SER A 200 7.37 -11.23 11.41
CA SER A 200 6.68 -11.74 10.24
C SER A 200 5.39 -10.98 10.02
N GLU A 201 4.94 -10.94 8.77
CA GLU A 201 3.62 -10.51 8.35
C GLU A 201 2.49 -11.27 9.07
N ALA A 202 2.70 -12.54 9.37
CA ALA A 202 1.71 -13.43 9.99
C ALA A 202 1.38 -13.05 11.44
N ARG A 203 2.19 -12.16 12.05
CA ARG A 203 1.86 -11.59 13.37
C ARG A 203 0.52 -10.85 13.36
N LEU A 204 0.14 -10.25 12.23
CA LEU A 204 -1.16 -9.59 12.09
C LEU A 204 -2.29 -10.59 12.28
N THR A 205 -2.23 -11.73 11.57
CA THR A 205 -3.21 -12.81 11.69
C THR A 205 -3.28 -13.34 13.12
N THR A 206 -2.12 -13.61 13.73
CA THR A 206 -2.05 -14.10 15.11
C THR A 206 -2.66 -13.08 16.10
N PHE A 207 -2.34 -11.79 15.94
CA PHE A 207 -2.90 -10.73 16.78
C PHE A 207 -4.42 -10.66 16.65
N VAL A 208 -4.94 -10.60 15.42
CA VAL A 208 -6.39 -10.49 15.16
C VAL A 208 -7.11 -11.71 15.73
N ALA A 209 -6.59 -12.92 15.51
CA ALA A 209 -7.21 -14.13 16.01
C ALA A 209 -7.20 -14.19 17.56
N VAL A 210 -6.18 -13.66 18.22
CA VAL A 210 -6.16 -13.49 19.69
C VAL A 210 -7.19 -12.43 20.13
N ALA A 211 -7.25 -11.29 19.46
CA ALA A 211 -8.19 -10.20 19.75
C ALA A 211 -9.66 -10.64 19.63
N GLN A 212 -9.95 -11.51 18.67
CA GLN A 212 -11.27 -12.13 18.45
C GLN A 212 -11.56 -13.32 19.39
N GLY A 213 -10.62 -13.69 20.27
CA GLY A 213 -10.75 -14.86 21.14
C GLY A 213 -10.73 -16.21 20.41
N LYS A 214 -10.28 -16.25 19.15
CA LYS A 214 -10.14 -17.47 18.35
C LYS A 214 -8.88 -18.26 18.70
N LEU A 215 -7.82 -17.54 19.09
CA LEU A 215 -6.59 -18.12 19.61
C LEU A 215 -6.35 -17.66 21.05
N PRO A 216 -5.72 -18.49 21.89
CA PRO A 216 -5.35 -18.09 23.23
C PRO A 216 -4.19 -17.09 23.18
N GLN A 217 -4.08 -16.21 24.18
CA GLN A 217 -3.03 -15.17 24.24
C GLN A 217 -1.60 -15.76 24.17
N GLN A 218 -1.44 -17.00 24.62
CA GLN A 218 -0.20 -17.78 24.50
C GLN A 218 0.32 -17.84 23.06
N SER A 219 -0.56 -17.83 22.06
CA SER A 219 -0.16 -17.82 20.65
C SER A 219 0.66 -16.59 20.26
N TRP A 220 0.33 -15.42 20.83
CA TRP A 220 1.15 -14.22 20.62
C TRP A 220 2.55 -14.39 21.22
N PHE A 221 2.66 -14.98 22.40
CA PHE A 221 3.92 -15.18 23.10
C PHE A 221 4.73 -16.39 22.59
N ALA A 222 4.09 -17.32 21.87
CA ALA A 222 4.74 -18.43 21.20
C ALA A 222 5.58 -17.99 19.98
N LEU A 223 5.27 -16.84 19.38
CA LEU A 223 6.10 -16.26 18.32
C LEU A 223 7.54 -16.03 18.81
N GLY A 224 8.53 -16.28 17.97
CA GLY A 224 9.94 -16.19 18.32
C GLY A 224 10.38 -14.73 18.42
N ARG A 225 11.04 -14.37 19.53
CA ARG A 225 11.74 -13.08 19.71
C ARG A 225 13.25 -13.25 19.49
N GLN A 226 13.63 -13.94 18.42
CA GLN A 226 15.05 -14.15 18.11
C GLN A 226 15.70 -12.82 17.72
N LEU A 227 16.76 -12.43 18.43
CA LEU A 227 17.43 -11.16 18.23
C LEU A 227 18.80 -11.34 17.58
N THR A 228 19.14 -10.42 16.70
CA THR A 228 20.50 -10.21 16.21
C THR A 228 21.09 -8.93 16.79
N ASN A 229 22.41 -8.94 17.00
CA ASN A 229 23.19 -7.83 17.54
C ASN A 229 24.21 -7.29 16.52
N ILE A 230 23.93 -7.38 15.22
CA ILE A 230 24.78 -6.78 14.19
C ILE A 230 24.66 -5.24 14.29
N GLY A 231 25.33 -4.64 15.28
CA GLY A 231 25.26 -3.21 15.63
C GLY A 231 24.94 -2.96 17.11
N THR A 232 24.50 -1.74 17.43
CA THR A 232 24.23 -1.28 18.80
C THR A 232 22.78 -1.49 19.24
N THR A 233 21.88 -1.88 18.33
CA THR A 233 20.43 -1.93 18.57
C THR A 233 19.92 -3.34 18.28
N PRO A 234 19.21 -3.99 19.23
CA PRO A 234 18.67 -5.32 18.98
C PRO A 234 17.57 -5.29 17.92
N ILE A 235 17.65 -6.21 16.96
CA ILE A 235 16.72 -6.35 15.83
C ILE A 235 16.13 -7.76 15.89
N LEU A 236 14.80 -7.87 15.80
CA LEU A 236 14.16 -9.18 15.58
C LEU A 236 14.58 -9.75 14.22
N LEU A 237 14.89 -11.04 14.17
CA LEU A 237 15.15 -11.77 12.93
C LEU A 237 13.85 -12.29 12.33
N SER A 238 13.67 -12.08 11.02
CA SER A 238 12.61 -12.70 10.23
C SER A 238 13.12 -13.95 9.52
N TRP A 239 12.26 -14.65 8.77
CA TRP A 239 12.71 -15.84 8.05
C TRP A 239 13.61 -15.45 6.88
N SER A 240 13.13 -14.54 6.02
CA SER A 240 13.82 -14.16 4.78
C SER A 240 14.63 -12.87 4.87
N GLY A 241 14.50 -12.09 5.94
CA GLY A 241 15.08 -10.75 6.03
C GLY A 241 14.42 -9.73 5.09
N SER A 242 13.23 -10.05 4.57
CA SER A 242 12.47 -9.19 3.66
C SER A 242 11.85 -8.00 4.42
N MET A 243 11.89 -6.80 3.85
CA MET A 243 11.36 -5.61 4.51
C MET A 243 9.85 -5.69 4.79
N PHE A 244 9.09 -6.32 3.91
CA PHE A 244 7.66 -6.59 4.07
C PHE A 244 7.32 -7.32 5.38
N GLU A 245 8.10 -8.34 5.77
CA GLU A 245 7.87 -9.12 6.99
C GLU A 245 7.80 -8.21 8.23
N TYR A 246 8.53 -7.09 8.17
CA TYR A 246 8.58 -6.10 9.24
C TYR A 246 7.54 -4.98 9.10
N LEU A 247 7.36 -4.46 7.88
CA LEU A 247 6.61 -3.22 7.65
C LEU A 247 5.17 -3.42 7.19
N MET A 248 4.82 -4.54 6.55
CA MET A 248 3.44 -4.78 6.10
C MET A 248 2.44 -4.72 7.26
N PRO A 249 2.70 -5.32 8.44
CA PRO A 249 1.75 -5.21 9.54
C PRO A 249 1.55 -3.76 10.01
N VAL A 250 2.54 -2.88 9.86
CA VAL A 250 2.47 -1.45 10.26
C VAL A 250 1.47 -0.66 9.41
N LEU A 251 1.09 -1.17 8.22
CA LEU A 251 0.05 -0.53 7.38
C LEU A 251 -1.30 -0.43 8.12
N VAL A 252 -1.57 -1.35 9.05
CA VAL A 252 -2.85 -1.43 9.77
C VAL A 252 -2.68 -1.51 11.29
N MET A 253 -1.63 -2.16 11.79
CA MET A 253 -1.37 -2.28 13.23
C MET A 253 -0.67 -1.02 13.76
N PRO A 254 -1.12 -0.44 14.88
CA PRO A 254 -0.42 0.68 15.50
C PRO A 254 0.94 0.25 16.03
N THR A 255 1.88 1.20 16.06
CA THR A 255 3.19 1.02 16.69
C THR A 255 3.35 2.01 17.83
N TYR A 256 3.97 1.56 18.93
CA TYR A 256 4.13 2.37 20.13
C TYR A 256 5.60 2.71 20.36
N ARG A 257 5.85 3.92 20.88
CA ARG A 257 7.20 4.41 21.15
C ARG A 257 7.92 3.54 22.19
N ASN A 258 9.21 3.34 22.00
CA ASN A 258 10.09 2.57 22.89
C ASN A 258 9.67 1.09 23.03
N THR A 259 9.08 0.52 21.99
CA THR A 259 8.75 -0.91 21.91
C THR A 259 9.72 -1.66 21.03
N LEU A 260 9.79 -2.97 21.24
CA LEU A 260 10.64 -3.86 20.44
C LEU A 260 10.30 -3.81 18.94
N LEU A 261 9.00 -3.76 18.60
CA LEU A 261 8.54 -3.69 17.22
C LEU A 261 8.93 -2.37 16.56
N GLU A 262 8.70 -1.22 17.21
CA GLU A 262 9.09 0.09 16.67
C GLU A 262 10.61 0.17 16.45
N GLN A 263 11.39 -0.29 17.43
CA GLN A 263 12.85 -0.30 17.33
C GLN A 263 13.33 -1.19 16.18
N THR A 264 12.74 -2.38 16.03
CA THR A 264 13.05 -3.32 14.95
C THR A 264 12.78 -2.67 13.60
N SER A 265 11.62 -2.05 13.39
CA SER A 265 11.28 -1.39 12.11
C SER A 265 12.30 -0.31 11.74
N LYS A 266 12.73 0.51 12.71
CA LYS A 266 13.77 1.53 12.49
C LYS A 266 15.12 0.92 12.13
N ALA A 267 15.54 -0.11 12.86
CA ALA A 267 16.83 -0.76 12.67
C ALA A 267 16.93 -1.53 11.34
N VAL A 268 15.83 -2.15 10.89
CA VAL A 268 15.74 -2.81 9.58
C VAL A 268 15.96 -1.83 8.43
N ILE A 269 15.34 -0.64 8.48
CA ILE A 269 15.55 0.40 7.47
C ILE A 269 17.00 0.87 7.46
N GLN A 270 17.59 1.09 8.63
CA GLN A 270 19.00 1.48 8.73
C GLN A 270 19.92 0.42 8.11
N LYS A 271 19.64 -0.87 8.34
CA LYS A 271 20.40 -1.97 7.72
C LYS A 271 20.22 -2.05 6.20
N GLN A 272 19.04 -1.75 5.70
CA GLN A 272 18.77 -1.66 4.26
C GLN A 272 19.57 -0.54 3.61
N ILE A 273 19.60 0.65 4.23
CA ILE A 273 20.39 1.80 3.77
C ILE A 273 21.90 1.46 3.78
N GLU A 274 22.39 0.87 4.86
CA GLU A 274 23.79 0.45 4.99
C GLU A 274 24.17 -0.57 3.91
N TYR A 275 23.31 -1.56 3.66
CA TYR A 275 23.56 -2.60 2.68
C TYR A 275 23.52 -2.06 1.24
N GLY A 276 22.53 -1.22 0.90
CA GLY A 276 22.46 -0.54 -0.40
C GLY A 276 23.71 0.30 -0.67
N ARG A 277 24.15 1.11 0.31
CA ARG A 277 25.40 1.88 0.22
C ARG A 277 26.62 0.97 0.02
N LYS A 278 26.71 -0.12 0.78
CA LYS A 278 27.82 -1.09 0.68
C LYS A 278 27.88 -1.76 -0.70
N ARG A 279 26.72 -1.99 -1.33
CA ARG A 279 26.59 -2.58 -2.67
C ARG A 279 26.64 -1.55 -3.80
N GLY A 280 26.58 -0.25 -3.49
CA GLY A 280 26.58 0.83 -4.46
C GLY A 280 25.29 0.94 -5.27
N ILE A 281 24.15 0.59 -4.67
CA ILE A 281 22.83 0.60 -5.31
C ILE A 281 21.79 1.28 -4.40
N PRO A 282 20.61 1.68 -4.93
CA PRO A 282 19.47 2.06 -4.09
C PRO A 282 19.09 0.95 -3.10
N TRP A 283 18.45 1.30 -1.98
CA TRP A 283 17.96 0.32 -1.01
C TRP A 283 16.48 0.01 -1.20
N GLY A 284 15.96 -1.02 -0.51
CA GLY A 284 14.58 -1.48 -0.64
C GLY A 284 14.48 -2.94 -1.06
N ILE A 285 15.18 -3.85 -0.37
CA ILE A 285 15.13 -5.28 -0.68
C ILE A 285 13.96 -5.91 0.06
N SER A 286 13.08 -6.56 -0.68
CA SER A 286 11.89 -7.26 -0.19
C SER A 286 11.53 -8.35 -1.20
N GLU A 287 10.54 -9.19 -0.92
CA GLU A 287 9.96 -10.09 -1.90
C GLU A 287 9.43 -9.33 -3.12
N SER A 288 9.73 -9.87 -4.30
CA SER A 288 9.34 -9.24 -5.56
C SER A 288 9.47 -10.20 -6.74
N GLY A 289 8.98 -9.74 -7.89
CA GLY A 289 9.45 -10.26 -9.18
C GLY A 289 10.95 -10.05 -9.38
N TYR A 290 11.60 -10.88 -10.20
CA TYR A 290 13.03 -10.75 -10.53
C TYR A 290 13.33 -11.19 -11.97
N ASN A 291 14.58 -11.02 -12.44
CA ASN A 291 14.96 -11.28 -13.84
C ASN A 291 15.13 -12.78 -14.15
N MET A 292 14.06 -13.54 -13.96
CA MET A 292 13.92 -14.92 -14.40
C MET A 292 12.47 -15.11 -14.82
N VAL A 293 12.23 -15.85 -15.91
CA VAL A 293 10.89 -16.04 -16.45
C VAL A 293 10.53 -17.53 -16.57
N ASP A 294 9.24 -17.85 -16.45
CA ASP A 294 8.74 -19.19 -16.82
C ASP A 294 8.66 -19.37 -18.35
N ALA A 295 8.19 -20.55 -18.76
CA ALA A 295 7.93 -20.88 -20.16
C ALA A 295 6.90 -19.95 -20.84
N ALA A 296 6.05 -19.26 -20.07
CA ALA A 296 5.06 -18.30 -20.55
C ALA A 296 5.57 -16.85 -20.51
N LEU A 297 6.86 -16.65 -20.21
CA LEU A 297 7.52 -15.34 -20.10
C LEU A 297 7.01 -14.48 -18.93
N ASN A 298 6.40 -15.08 -17.92
CA ASN A 298 6.07 -14.37 -16.68
C ASN A 298 7.29 -14.31 -15.77
N TYR A 299 7.55 -13.14 -15.21
CA TYR A 299 8.58 -13.00 -14.17
C TYR A 299 8.27 -13.91 -12.98
N GLN A 300 9.29 -14.62 -12.51
CA GLN A 300 9.26 -15.41 -11.30
C GLN A 300 9.25 -14.52 -10.07
N TYR A 301 8.75 -15.05 -8.95
CA TYR A 301 8.60 -14.33 -7.69
C TYR A 301 9.36 -15.03 -6.57
N HIS A 302 10.05 -14.25 -5.74
CA HIS A 302 10.88 -14.81 -4.67
C HIS A 302 11.02 -13.85 -3.48
N PRO A 303 11.14 -14.36 -2.24
CA PRO A 303 11.52 -13.53 -1.11
C PRO A 303 13.02 -13.21 -1.12
N PHE A 304 13.32 -11.91 -1.13
CA PHE A 304 14.67 -11.36 -0.99
C PHE A 304 14.81 -10.62 0.33
N GLY A 305 16.01 -10.62 0.89
CA GLY A 305 16.27 -9.92 2.13
C GLY A 305 17.72 -9.51 2.29
N VAL A 306 17.97 -8.69 3.31
CA VAL A 306 19.32 -8.21 3.60
C VAL A 306 20.06 -9.22 4.47
N PRO A 307 21.32 -9.60 4.13
CA PRO A 307 22.16 -10.41 4.99
C PRO A 307 22.24 -9.84 6.41
N GLY A 308 22.00 -10.69 7.39
CA GLY A 308 21.97 -10.26 8.78
C GLY A 308 20.57 -10.07 9.38
N LEU A 309 19.53 -9.99 8.55
CA LEU A 309 18.14 -9.79 8.98
C LEU A 309 17.27 -11.05 8.91
N GLY A 310 17.76 -12.13 8.29
CA GLY A 310 16.99 -13.36 8.10
C GLY A 310 17.74 -14.63 8.48
N PHE A 311 17.00 -15.69 8.78
CA PHE A 311 17.54 -17.05 9.00
C PHE A 311 17.92 -17.77 7.70
N LYS A 312 17.24 -17.45 6.60
CA LYS A 312 17.49 -18.05 5.30
C LYS A 312 18.97 -17.86 4.90
N ARG A 313 19.59 -18.93 4.40
CA ARG A 313 20.97 -18.89 3.89
C ARG A 313 21.01 -18.25 2.49
N GLY A 314 22.14 -17.65 2.14
CA GLY A 314 22.36 -17.13 0.79
C GLY A 314 21.64 -15.82 0.50
N LEU A 315 21.21 -15.08 1.53
CA LEU A 315 20.59 -13.75 1.33
C LEU A 315 21.53 -12.76 0.62
N GLY A 316 22.85 -13.02 0.67
CA GLY A 316 23.84 -12.19 -0.02
C GLY A 316 24.03 -12.51 -1.50
N GLU A 317 23.42 -13.60 -2.01
CA GLU A 317 23.54 -14.07 -3.39
C GLU A 317 22.68 -13.27 -4.36
N ASP A 318 21.49 -12.86 -3.90
CA ASP A 318 20.55 -12.06 -4.67
C ASP A 318 20.63 -10.58 -4.29
N LEU A 319 20.51 -9.72 -5.31
CA LEU A 319 20.51 -8.27 -5.15
C LEU A 319 19.37 -7.67 -5.96
N VAL A 320 18.17 -7.74 -5.41
CA VAL A 320 16.94 -7.26 -6.04
C VAL A 320 16.31 -6.15 -5.20
N VAL A 321 16.16 -4.97 -5.80
CA VAL A 321 15.52 -3.81 -5.16
C VAL A 321 14.07 -3.74 -5.63
N SER A 322 13.17 -3.58 -4.68
CA SER A 322 11.72 -3.46 -4.88
C SER A 322 11.25 -2.08 -4.44
N PRO A 323 10.92 -1.15 -5.36
CA PRO A 323 10.56 0.22 -5.00
C PRO A 323 9.41 0.33 -3.99
N TYR A 324 8.42 -0.57 -4.03
CA TYR A 324 7.30 -0.57 -3.09
C TYR A 324 7.75 -0.69 -1.62
N SER A 325 8.85 -1.40 -1.34
CA SER A 325 9.39 -1.52 0.01
C SER A 325 9.96 -0.20 0.52
N THR A 326 10.61 0.58 -0.36
CA THR A 326 11.02 1.96 -0.05
C THR A 326 9.79 2.84 0.21
N ILE A 327 8.71 2.67 -0.57
CA ILE A 327 7.46 3.41 -0.33
C ILE A 327 6.87 3.04 1.04
N MET A 328 6.86 1.75 1.43
CA MET A 328 6.42 1.34 2.77
C MET A 328 7.26 1.97 3.88
N ALA A 329 8.57 2.15 3.66
CA ALA A 329 9.46 2.79 4.63
C ALA A 329 9.10 4.25 4.94
N LEU A 330 8.26 4.91 4.13
CA LEU A 330 7.69 6.24 4.44
C LEU A 330 6.96 6.27 5.79
N MET A 331 6.42 5.13 6.24
CA MET A 331 5.72 5.03 7.53
C MET A 331 6.66 5.18 8.75
N VAL A 332 7.96 4.95 8.57
CA VAL A 332 8.93 4.85 9.66
C VAL A 332 10.08 5.86 9.51
N ALA A 333 10.63 6.00 8.31
CA ALA A 333 11.74 6.89 7.98
C ALA A 333 11.42 7.73 6.73
N PRO A 334 10.48 8.69 6.82
CA PRO A 334 9.93 9.37 5.66
C PRO A 334 10.96 10.13 4.83
N LYS A 335 11.96 10.75 5.49
CA LYS A 335 13.01 11.51 4.80
C LYS A 335 13.92 10.57 3.98
N ASP A 336 14.47 9.54 4.61
CA ASP A 336 15.38 8.61 3.93
C ASP A 336 14.68 7.85 2.79
N ALA A 337 13.43 7.45 3.01
CA ALA A 337 12.60 6.83 1.99
C ALA A 337 12.34 7.77 0.81
N TYR A 338 11.97 9.04 1.08
CA TYR A 338 11.77 10.03 0.03
C TYR A 338 13.04 10.27 -0.79
N ASP A 339 14.19 10.45 -0.13
CA ASP A 339 15.47 10.67 -0.79
C ASP A 339 15.84 9.47 -1.70
N ASN A 340 15.59 8.23 -1.25
CA ASN A 340 15.81 7.02 -2.07
C ASN A 340 14.83 6.93 -3.25
N LEU A 341 13.56 7.31 -3.07
CA LEU A 341 12.59 7.38 -4.16
C LEU A 341 12.99 8.39 -5.23
N GLN A 342 13.59 9.53 -4.85
CA GLN A 342 14.13 10.49 -5.81
C GLN A 342 15.29 9.90 -6.62
N VAL A 343 16.14 9.08 -6.01
CA VAL A 343 17.22 8.36 -6.71
C VAL A 343 16.62 7.34 -7.70
N LEU A 344 15.70 6.48 -7.24
CA LEU A 344 15.03 5.49 -8.09
C LEU A 344 14.33 6.14 -9.29
N LYS A 345 13.71 7.29 -9.07
CA LYS A 345 13.09 8.11 -10.12
C LYS A 345 14.12 8.69 -11.09
N GLY A 346 15.20 9.25 -10.57
CA GLY A 346 16.30 9.81 -11.37
C GLY A 346 16.97 8.77 -12.27
N GLU A 347 16.97 7.51 -11.86
CA GLU A 347 17.47 6.37 -12.65
C GLU A 347 16.44 5.81 -13.65
N GLY A 348 15.20 6.32 -13.66
CA GLY A 348 14.19 5.95 -14.64
C GLY A 348 13.43 4.67 -14.33
N PHE A 349 13.31 4.29 -13.05
CA PHE A 349 12.59 3.08 -12.62
C PHE A 349 11.07 3.26 -12.45
N GLU A 350 10.51 4.30 -13.06
CA GLU A 350 9.08 4.57 -13.11
C GLU A 350 8.50 4.20 -14.49
N GLY A 351 7.24 3.77 -14.47
CA GLY A 351 6.41 3.57 -15.65
C GLY A 351 4.99 4.08 -15.40
N ARG A 352 4.06 3.60 -16.22
CA ARG A 352 2.68 4.11 -16.25
C ARG A 352 1.94 4.07 -14.92
N TYR A 353 2.20 3.06 -14.10
CA TYR A 353 1.53 2.87 -12.81
C TYR A 353 2.46 3.18 -11.62
N GLY A 354 3.39 4.11 -11.81
CA GLY A 354 4.41 4.44 -10.82
C GLY A 354 5.65 3.58 -10.97
N PHE A 355 6.34 3.31 -9.87
CA PHE A 355 7.55 2.48 -9.89
C PHE A 355 7.26 1.05 -10.37
N TYR A 356 8.18 0.51 -11.18
CA TYR A 356 8.14 -0.88 -11.58
C TYR A 356 8.33 -1.82 -10.38
N GLU A 357 7.95 -3.08 -10.57
CA GLU A 357 8.01 -4.13 -9.55
C GLU A 357 9.38 -4.25 -8.86
N ALA A 358 10.46 -4.31 -9.65
CA ALA A 358 11.79 -4.49 -9.13
C ALA A 358 12.91 -4.09 -10.10
N ILE A 359 14.11 -3.95 -9.57
CA ILE A 359 15.38 -3.78 -10.27
C ILE A 359 16.31 -4.88 -9.80
N ASP A 360 16.68 -5.78 -10.71
CA ASP A 360 17.55 -6.91 -10.42
C ASP A 360 18.99 -6.56 -10.79
N TYR A 361 19.86 -6.45 -9.78
CA TYR A 361 21.29 -6.18 -9.89
C TYR A 361 22.12 -7.47 -9.77
N THR A 362 21.49 -8.64 -9.75
CA THR A 362 22.16 -9.90 -9.44
C THR A 362 23.07 -10.36 -10.59
N PRO A 363 24.41 -10.42 -10.41
CA PRO A 363 25.34 -10.64 -11.52
C PRO A 363 25.08 -11.91 -12.32
N ALA A 364 24.64 -12.99 -11.66
CA ALA A 364 24.35 -14.26 -12.30
C ALA A 364 23.15 -14.22 -13.27
N ARG A 365 22.30 -13.20 -13.16
CA ARG A 365 21.10 -13.02 -14.01
C ARG A 365 21.25 -11.89 -15.04
N LEU A 366 22.42 -11.27 -15.13
CA LEU A 366 22.67 -10.16 -16.05
C LEU A 366 23.39 -10.64 -17.31
N SER A 367 23.00 -10.08 -18.46
CA SER A 367 23.78 -10.25 -19.69
C SER A 367 25.09 -9.48 -19.59
N ARG A 368 26.08 -9.84 -20.42
CA ARG A 368 27.37 -9.12 -20.47
C ARG A 368 27.15 -7.62 -20.64
N LYS A 369 27.82 -6.81 -19.83
CA LYS A 369 27.78 -5.33 -19.79
C LYS A 369 26.50 -4.71 -19.22
N GLN A 370 25.49 -5.50 -18.81
CA GLN A 370 24.37 -4.96 -18.05
C GLN A 370 24.78 -4.81 -16.58
N THR A 371 24.38 -3.72 -15.96
CA THR A 371 24.55 -3.46 -14.52
C THR A 371 23.29 -3.80 -13.72
N TYR A 372 22.13 -3.81 -14.38
CA TYR A 372 20.85 -4.21 -13.82
C TYR A 372 19.84 -4.58 -14.93
N VAL A 373 18.71 -5.18 -14.55
CA VAL A 373 17.51 -5.33 -15.37
C VAL A 373 16.28 -4.86 -14.60
N VAL A 374 15.43 -4.07 -15.25
CA VAL A 374 14.14 -3.63 -14.68
C VAL A 374 13.08 -4.68 -14.94
N VAL A 375 12.40 -5.12 -13.88
CA VAL A 375 11.27 -6.04 -13.92
C VAL A 375 10.01 -5.23 -14.23
N LYS A 376 9.63 -5.15 -15.50
CA LYS A 376 8.53 -4.30 -15.98
C LYS A 376 7.15 -4.92 -15.75
N SER A 377 6.82 -5.16 -14.49
CA SER A 377 5.49 -5.60 -14.04
C SER A 377 4.98 -4.71 -12.90
N PHE A 378 3.71 -4.89 -12.55
CA PHE A 378 3.07 -4.21 -11.42
C PHE A 378 2.19 -5.21 -10.68
N MET A 379 2.47 -5.42 -9.39
CA MET A 379 1.65 -6.29 -8.55
C MET A 379 0.62 -5.50 -7.76
N ALA A 380 -0.64 -5.94 -7.80
CA ALA A 380 -1.75 -5.23 -7.15
C ALA A 380 -1.53 -5.06 -5.63
N HIS A 381 -0.96 -6.06 -4.96
CA HIS A 381 -0.69 -5.97 -3.52
C HIS A 381 0.46 -5.01 -3.20
N HIS A 382 1.55 -4.99 -3.99
CA HIS A 382 2.64 -4.00 -3.83
C HIS A 382 2.14 -2.57 -4.05
N GLN A 383 1.27 -2.35 -5.05
CA GLN A 383 0.64 -1.05 -5.28
C GLN A 383 -0.32 -0.67 -4.14
N GLY A 384 -1.13 -1.63 -3.67
CA GLY A 384 -2.02 -1.43 -2.52
C GLY A 384 -1.26 -1.02 -1.25
N MET A 385 -0.17 -1.73 -0.92
CA MET A 385 0.70 -1.40 0.21
C MET A 385 1.36 -0.02 0.05
N SER A 386 1.80 0.31 -1.16
CA SER A 386 2.36 1.63 -1.48
C SER A 386 1.36 2.76 -1.23
N PHE A 387 0.11 2.62 -1.70
CA PHE A 387 -0.93 3.61 -1.46
C PHE A 387 -1.27 3.75 0.02
N LEU A 388 -1.34 2.64 0.76
CA LEU A 388 -1.59 2.67 2.20
C LEU A 388 -0.45 3.34 2.96
N ALA A 389 0.81 3.12 2.59
CA ALA A 389 1.97 3.77 3.21
C ALA A 389 1.99 5.29 2.95
N ILE A 390 1.68 5.72 1.73
CA ILE A 390 1.53 7.15 1.41
C ILE A 390 0.38 7.76 2.22
N SER A 391 -0.78 7.10 2.23
CA SER A 391 -1.95 7.54 3.00
C SER A 391 -1.65 7.60 4.51
N HIS A 392 -0.88 6.65 5.03
CA HIS A 392 -0.43 6.66 6.43
C HIS A 392 0.32 7.96 6.75
N LEU A 393 1.25 8.38 5.87
CA LEU A 393 2.04 9.59 6.06
C LEU A 393 1.18 10.87 5.92
N VAL A 394 0.33 10.97 4.90
CA VAL A 394 -0.34 12.24 4.55
C VAL A 394 -1.72 12.42 5.20
N ASN A 395 -2.39 11.34 5.59
CA ASN A 395 -3.75 11.36 6.14
C ASN A 395 -3.81 11.00 7.63
N SER A 396 -2.71 11.17 8.36
CA SER A 396 -2.63 10.88 9.81
C SER A 396 -2.96 9.42 10.17
N GLN A 397 -2.43 8.46 9.42
CA GLN A 397 -2.52 7.02 9.78
C GLN A 397 -3.95 6.46 9.86
N PRO A 398 -4.82 6.68 8.84
CA PRO A 398 -6.25 6.39 8.95
C PRO A 398 -6.55 4.89 9.13
N MET A 399 -5.71 4.00 8.59
CA MET A 399 -5.90 2.56 8.75
C MET A 399 -5.60 2.08 10.17
N GLN A 400 -4.59 2.64 10.83
CA GLN A 400 -4.31 2.34 12.24
C GLN A 400 -5.42 2.87 13.13
N GLN A 401 -5.93 4.08 12.88
CA GLN A 401 -7.09 4.61 13.61
C GLN A 401 -8.32 3.71 13.46
N ARG A 402 -8.59 3.19 12.26
CA ARG A 402 -9.67 2.23 12.01
C ARG A 402 -9.45 0.92 12.76
N PHE A 403 -8.23 0.39 12.71
CA PHE A 403 -7.84 -0.83 13.41
C PHE A 403 -8.03 -0.69 14.92
N GLU A 404 -7.53 0.40 15.51
CA GLU A 404 -7.70 0.71 16.93
C GLU A 404 -9.14 1.06 17.32
N SER A 405 -10.01 1.41 16.37
CA SER A 405 -11.41 1.72 16.67
C SER A 405 -12.25 0.49 17.00
N ASP A 406 -11.83 -0.68 16.52
CA ASP A 406 -12.52 -1.95 16.71
C ASP A 406 -12.46 -2.44 18.17
N ILE A 407 -13.59 -2.96 18.67
CA ILE A 407 -13.74 -3.33 20.09
C ILE A 407 -12.90 -4.57 20.43
N GLU A 408 -12.86 -5.55 19.54
CA GLU A 408 -12.10 -6.79 19.74
C GLU A 408 -10.62 -6.47 19.76
N VAL A 409 -10.15 -5.65 18.80
CA VAL A 409 -8.77 -5.17 18.73
C VAL A 409 -8.35 -4.40 19.99
N LYS A 410 -9.18 -3.46 20.47
CA LYS A 410 -8.89 -2.65 21.67
C LYS A 410 -8.53 -3.51 22.88
N SER A 411 -9.15 -4.67 23.03
CA SER A 411 -8.91 -5.58 24.15
C SER A 411 -7.49 -6.18 24.14
N ALA A 412 -6.84 -6.24 22.97
CA ALA A 412 -5.56 -6.89 22.77
C ALA A 412 -4.39 -5.92 22.51
N LEU A 413 -4.62 -4.60 22.38
CA LEU A 413 -3.59 -3.61 22.02
C LEU A 413 -2.34 -3.63 22.91
N LEU A 414 -2.46 -4.04 24.18
CA LEU A 414 -1.32 -4.16 25.10
C LEU A 414 -0.27 -5.17 24.63
N LEU A 415 -0.65 -6.15 23.79
CA LEU A 415 0.30 -7.11 23.18
C LEU A 415 1.32 -6.42 22.29
N LEU A 416 0.99 -5.25 21.72
CA LEU A 416 1.87 -4.48 20.85
C LEU A 416 2.86 -3.60 21.63
N GLN A 417 2.75 -3.57 22.96
CA GLN A 417 3.54 -2.71 23.84
C GLN A 417 4.71 -3.45 24.52
N GLU A 418 5.23 -4.49 23.87
CA GLU A 418 6.39 -5.23 24.36
C GLU A 418 7.62 -4.33 24.46
N ARG A 419 8.20 -4.27 25.68
CA ARG A 419 9.41 -3.51 25.96
C ARG A 419 10.60 -4.12 25.22
N ILE A 420 11.55 -3.26 24.87
CA ILE A 420 12.85 -3.69 24.35
C ILE A 420 13.55 -4.54 25.44
N PRO A 421 13.92 -5.80 25.16
CA PRO A 421 14.61 -6.65 26.13
C PRO A 421 15.91 -6.00 26.59
N ARG A 422 16.18 -6.04 27.90
CA ARG A 422 17.50 -5.68 28.42
C ARG A 422 18.49 -6.74 27.92
N VAL A 423 19.64 -6.29 27.44
CA VAL A 423 20.71 -7.07 26.82
C VAL A 423 21.13 -8.25 27.72
N THR A 424 20.46 -9.39 27.58
CA THR A 424 20.81 -10.66 28.22
C THR A 424 20.46 -11.83 27.30
N THR A 425 21.51 -12.46 26.77
CA THR A 425 21.61 -13.88 26.38
C THR A 425 20.78 -14.51 25.24
N PHE A 426 19.80 -13.85 24.62
CA PHE A 426 19.04 -14.42 23.48
C PHE A 426 19.62 -14.08 22.10
N TYR A 427 20.89 -14.45 21.86
CA TYR A 427 21.55 -14.25 20.58
C TYR A 427 21.58 -15.54 19.77
N SER A 428 21.11 -15.48 18.52
CA SER A 428 21.31 -16.59 17.58
C SER A 428 22.78 -16.56 17.13
N PRO A 429 23.61 -17.57 17.46
CA PRO A 429 25.03 -17.60 17.09
C PRO A 429 25.26 -17.89 15.60
N SER A 430 24.21 -17.87 14.78
CA SER A 430 24.17 -18.44 13.43
C SER A 430 23.64 -17.47 12.37
N VAL A 431 23.76 -16.16 12.59
CA VAL A 431 23.63 -15.22 11.49
C VAL A 431 24.94 -15.27 10.73
N HIS A 432 24.93 -15.83 9.52
CA HIS A 432 26.13 -16.15 8.75
C HIS A 432 26.96 -14.89 8.48
N GLU A 433 27.96 -14.61 9.33
CA GLU A 433 28.87 -13.47 9.19
C GLU A 433 29.56 -13.46 7.82
N ALA A 434 29.75 -14.63 7.21
CA ALA A 434 30.31 -14.79 5.87
C ALA A 434 29.54 -14.02 4.78
N ASP A 435 28.19 -13.93 4.89
CA ASP A 435 27.37 -13.16 3.94
C ASP A 435 27.45 -11.64 4.19
N THR A 436 27.84 -11.25 5.42
CA THR A 436 28.02 -9.85 5.81
C THR A 436 29.43 -9.32 5.53
N SER A 437 30.43 -10.18 5.32
CA SER A 437 31.77 -9.78 4.89
C SER A 437 31.83 -9.65 3.37
N ILE A 438 31.94 -8.42 2.85
CA ILE A 438 32.39 -8.19 1.48
C ILE A 438 33.74 -7.53 1.62
N THR A 439 34.80 -8.30 1.42
CA THR A 439 36.15 -7.76 1.29
C THR A 439 36.28 -7.18 -0.12
N PRO A 440 36.45 -5.85 -0.29
CA PRO A 440 36.73 -5.29 -1.60
C PRO A 440 38.07 -5.88 -2.08
N GLY A 441 38.04 -6.72 -3.11
CA GLY A 441 39.24 -7.33 -3.68
C GLY A 441 39.53 -8.79 -3.30
N ALA A 442 38.59 -9.52 -2.70
CA ALA A 442 38.71 -10.98 -2.64
C ALA A 442 38.46 -11.58 -4.03
N ASN A 443 39.47 -11.51 -4.90
CA ASN A 443 39.63 -12.52 -5.94
C ASN A 443 39.49 -13.87 -5.25
N GLY A 444 38.48 -14.66 -5.63
CA GLY A 444 38.41 -16.05 -5.20
C GLY A 444 39.79 -16.66 -5.39
N PHE A 445 40.33 -17.28 -4.33
CA PHE A 445 41.70 -17.79 -4.35
C PHE A 445 41.92 -18.64 -5.61
N MET A 446 42.56 -18.06 -6.62
CA MET A 446 42.92 -18.77 -7.83
C MET A 446 44.13 -19.60 -7.45
N ARG A 447 43.91 -20.89 -7.19
CA ARG A 447 44.98 -21.83 -6.88
C ARG A 447 45.70 -22.14 -8.20
N VAL A 448 46.79 -21.43 -8.47
CA VAL A 448 47.63 -21.67 -9.65
C VAL A 448 48.63 -22.76 -9.29
N MET A 449 48.47 -23.95 -9.87
CA MET A 449 49.47 -25.02 -9.79
C MET A 449 50.37 -24.98 -11.02
N ASN A 450 51.66 -24.74 -10.81
CA ASN A 450 52.65 -24.64 -11.89
C ASN A 450 53.36 -25.97 -12.19
N THR A 451 53.00 -27.06 -11.50
CA THR A 451 53.63 -28.38 -11.67
C THR A 451 52.66 -29.52 -11.40
N PRO A 452 52.68 -30.60 -12.20
CA PRO A 452 51.88 -31.80 -11.95
C PRO A 452 52.49 -32.72 -10.88
N PHE A 453 53.72 -32.45 -10.41
CA PHE A 453 54.41 -33.29 -9.43
C PHE A 453 54.10 -32.83 -7.99
N THR A 454 52.98 -33.28 -7.44
CA THR A 454 52.57 -33.02 -6.06
C THR A 454 52.61 -34.29 -5.21
N VAL A 455 52.86 -34.17 -3.90
CA VAL A 455 52.99 -35.30 -2.96
C VAL A 455 51.68 -36.09 -2.82
N ILE A 456 50.54 -35.40 -2.99
CA ILE A 456 49.21 -35.97 -3.07
C ILE A 456 48.61 -35.49 -4.40
N PRO A 457 48.08 -36.37 -5.27
CA PRO A 457 47.46 -35.95 -6.52
C PRO A 457 46.28 -35.02 -6.26
N GLU A 458 46.43 -33.76 -6.62
CA GLU A 458 45.37 -32.77 -6.52
C GLU A 458 44.55 -32.78 -7.82
N VAL A 459 43.26 -33.12 -7.71
CA VAL A 459 42.37 -33.29 -8.88
C VAL A 459 41.46 -32.06 -9.01
N GLN A 460 41.47 -31.42 -10.18
CA GLN A 460 40.48 -30.38 -10.52
C GLN A 460 39.37 -31.00 -11.36
N LEU A 461 38.21 -31.22 -10.75
CA LEU A 461 37.04 -31.75 -11.44
C LEU A 461 36.30 -30.62 -12.17
N LEU A 462 36.32 -30.68 -13.50
CA LEU A 462 35.51 -29.81 -14.35
C LEU A 462 34.18 -30.52 -14.65
N SER A 463 33.07 -29.94 -14.20
CA SER A 463 31.71 -30.42 -14.49
C SER A 463 30.98 -29.43 -15.39
N ASN A 464 30.15 -29.95 -16.30
CA ASN A 464 29.22 -29.17 -17.12
C ASN A 464 27.84 -28.96 -16.44
N GLY A 465 27.78 -29.08 -15.11
CA GLY A 465 26.56 -28.84 -14.33
C GLY A 465 25.62 -30.04 -14.22
N ARG A 466 26.01 -31.23 -14.68
CA ARG A 466 25.30 -32.49 -14.36
C ARG A 466 26.29 -33.48 -13.77
N TYR A 467 26.12 -33.82 -12.49
CA TYR A 467 26.82 -34.91 -11.85
C TYR A 467 25.83 -36.07 -11.72
N HIS A 468 26.06 -37.15 -12.45
CA HIS A 468 25.37 -38.43 -12.26
C HIS A 468 26.34 -39.40 -11.61
N VAL A 469 25.95 -39.97 -10.47
CA VAL A 469 26.44 -41.23 -9.94
C VAL A 469 25.22 -42.09 -9.65
#